data_AF-A0A2S6AZE9-F1
#
_entry.id   AF-A0A2S6AZE9-F1
#
_cell.length_a   1.000
_cell.length_b   1.000
_cell.length_c   1.000
_cell.angle_alpha   90.00
_cell.angle_beta   90.00
_cell.angle_gamma   90.00
#
_symmetry.space_group_name_H-M   'P 1'
#
loop_
_entity.id
_entity.type
_entity.pdbx_description
1 polymer ?
#
loop_
_entity_poly.entity_id
_entity_poly.type
_entity_poly.pdbx_seq_one_letter_code
_entity_poly.pdbx_strand_id
1 'polypeptide(L)'
;ALFVGGLVPALVFGVAVGNVLVGAPFRLDGDLRMFYEGSLLGLFTPFTLLTGLLSVAMLVLHGAGWLSLKTQGPVLQRVRRY
;
A
#
# COMPACT_ATOMS: atom_id res chain seq x y z
N ALA A 1 -4.85 -5.05 17.21
CA ALA A 1 -4.28 -3.72 16.89
C ALA A 1 -3.09 -3.82 15.94
N LEU A 2 -2.01 -4.55 16.29
CA LEU A 2 -0.76 -4.57 15.51
C LEU A 2 -0.91 -4.98 14.04
N PHE A 3 -1.70 -6.01 13.73
CA PHE A 3 -1.94 -6.43 12.35
C PHE A 3 -2.62 -5.34 11.51
N VAL A 4 -3.75 -4.82 12.00
CA VAL A 4 -4.50 -3.76 11.31
C VAL A 4 -3.67 -2.48 11.19
N GLY A 5 -2.92 -2.13 12.23
CA GLY A 5 -2.03 -0.98 12.25
C GLY A 5 -0.85 -1.08 11.27
N GLY A 6 -0.44 -2.29 10.87
CA GLY A 6 0.54 -2.48 9.80
C GLY A 6 -0.09 -2.62 8.41
N LEU A 7 -1.21 -3.34 8.30
CA LEU A 7 -1.88 -3.62 7.03
C LEU A 7 -2.50 -2.37 6.41
N VAL A 8 -3.22 -1.56 7.20
CA VAL A 8 -3.97 -0.41 6.67
C VAL A 8 -3.03 0.63 6.07
N PRO A 9 -1.95 1.08 6.74
CA PRO A 9 -1.02 2.04 6.16
C PRO A 9 -0.30 1.51 4.92
N ALA A 10 0.11 0.24 4.92
CA ALA A 10 0.73 -0.40 3.75
C ALA A 10 -0.19 -0.37 2.53
N LEU A 11 -1.47 -0.73 2.72
CA LEU A 11 -2.46 -0.72 1.66
C LEU A 11 -2.74 0.71 1.14
N VAL A 12 -3.00 1.65 2.05
CA VAL A 12 -3.33 3.04 1.70
C VAL A 12 -2.17 3.73 0.99
N PHE A 13 -0.93 3.44 1.38
CA PHE A 13 0.25 3.95 0.70
C PHE A 13 0.31 3.49 -0.77
N GLY A 14 0.10 2.19 -1.04
CA GLY A 14 0.06 1.68 -2.41
C GLY A 14 -1.10 2.23 -3.22
N VAL A 15 -2.27 2.45 -2.61
CA VAL A 15 -3.41 3.14 -3.25
C VAL A 15 -3.05 4.57 -3.62
N ALA A 16 -2.37 5.30 -2.74
CA ALA A 16 -1.93 6.68 -3.00
C ALA A 16 -0.95 6.74 -4.19
N VAL A 17 0.04 5.85 -4.24
CA VAL A 17 0.97 5.75 -5.38
C VAL A 17 0.22 5.41 -6.67
N GLY A 18 -0.76 4.51 -6.62
CA GLY A 18 -1.60 4.20 -7.79
C GLY A 18 -2.37 5.42 -8.31
N ASN A 19 -2.90 6.24 -7.40
CA ASN A 19 -3.59 7.49 -7.77
C ASN A 19 -2.63 8.53 -8.37
N VAL A 20 -1.36 8.57 -7.92
CA VAL A 20 -0.33 9.42 -8.55
C VAL A 20 -0.05 8.97 -9.99
N LEU A 21 -0.05 7.66 -10.26
CA LEU A 21 0.18 7.12 -11.61
C LEU A 21 -1.00 7.37 -12.55
N VAL A 22 -2.24 7.22 -12.07
CA VAL A 22 -3.46 7.47 -12.86
C VAL A 22 -3.74 8.97 -13.03
N GLY A 23 -3.24 9.79 -12.11
CA GLY A 23 -3.58 11.20 -12.01
C GLY A 23 -4.81 11.40 -11.13
N ALA A 24 -4.68 12.30 -10.14
CA ALA A 24 -5.78 12.66 -9.26
C ALA A 24 -6.52 13.89 -9.83
N PRO A 25 -7.87 13.94 -9.72
CA PRO A 25 -8.64 15.10 -10.15
C PRO A 25 -8.47 16.25 -9.15
N PHE A 26 -7.54 17.16 -9.46
CA PHE A 26 -7.38 18.42 -8.76
C PHE A 26 -7.24 19.56 -9.76
N ARG A 27 -7.67 20.76 -9.36
CA ARG A 27 -7.44 21.99 -10.12
C ARG A 27 -6.69 23.01 -9.28
N LEU A 28 -6.02 23.92 -9.99
CA LEU A 28 -5.40 25.11 -9.41
C LEU A 28 -6.22 26.32 -9.86
N ASP A 29 -6.55 27.19 -8.92
CA ASP A 29 -7.16 28.50 -9.24
C ASP A 29 -6.09 29.53 -9.65
N GLY A 30 -6.48 30.76 -10.01
CA GLY A 30 -5.58 31.83 -10.44
C GLY A 30 -4.47 32.18 -9.43
N ASP A 31 -4.72 31.94 -8.13
CA ASP A 31 -3.75 32.10 -7.04
C ASP A 31 -2.96 30.81 -6.72
N LEU A 32 -2.96 29.81 -7.62
CA LEU A 32 -2.32 28.50 -7.45
C LEU A 32 -2.80 27.70 -6.22
N ARG A 33 -4.02 27.97 -5.75
CA ARG A 33 -4.64 27.21 -4.66
C ARG A 33 -5.15 25.86 -5.18
N MET A 34 -4.81 24.77 -4.50
CA MET A 34 -5.26 23.42 -4.87
C MET A 34 -6.70 23.16 -4.39
N PHE A 35 -7.53 22.68 -5.31
CA PHE A 35 -8.87 22.19 -5.03
C PHE A 35 -8.97 20.75 -5.53
N TYR A 36 -9.31 19.84 -4.62
CA TYR A 36 -9.59 18.46 -4.96
C TYR A 36 -11.07 18.32 -5.34
N GLU A 37 -11.34 17.79 -6.53
CA GLU A 37 -12.70 17.64 -7.06
C GLU A 37 -13.21 16.19 -6.98
N GLY A 38 -12.36 15.26 -6.54
CA GLY A 38 -12.71 13.87 -6.35
C GLY A 38 -13.44 13.57 -5.04
N SER A 39 -13.75 12.30 -4.84
CA SER A 39 -14.29 11.78 -3.58
C SER A 39 -13.31 10.79 -2.94
N LEU A 40 -13.39 10.62 -1.61
CA LEU A 40 -12.53 9.67 -0.89
C LEU A 40 -12.67 8.23 -1.40
N LEU A 41 -13.89 7.80 -1.70
CA LEU A 41 -14.14 6.48 -2.27
C LEU A 41 -13.72 6.37 -3.74
N GLY A 42 -13.67 7.50 -4.46
CA GLY A 42 -13.16 7.57 -5.83
C GLY A 42 -11.67 7.26 -5.95
N LEU A 43 -10.90 7.35 -4.85
CA LEU A 43 -9.49 6.96 -4.82
C LEU A 43 -9.29 5.44 -4.87
N PHE A 44 -10.33 4.64 -4.57
CA PHE A 44 -10.28 3.18 -4.56
C PHE A 44 -10.84 2.60 -5.85
N THR A 45 -10.12 2.79 -6.94
CA THR A 45 -10.43 2.17 -8.24
C THR A 45 -9.81 0.76 -8.30
N PRO A 46 -10.26 -0.11 -9.22
CA PRO A 46 -9.67 -1.44 -9.37
C PRO A 46 -8.14 -1.40 -9.56
N PHE A 47 -7.62 -0.42 -10.30
CA PHE A 47 -6.19 -0.26 -10.50
C PHE A 47 -5.46 0.14 -9.21
N THR A 48 -5.96 1.12 -8.47
CA THR A 48 -5.30 1.59 -7.25
C THR A 48 -5.39 0.58 -6.10
N LEU A 49 -6.43 -0.27 -6.10
CA LEU A 49 -6.52 -1.42 -5.22
C LEU A 49 -5.44 -2.47 -5.54
N LEU A 50 -5.16 -2.73 -6.82
CA LEU A 50 -4.07 -3.63 -7.21
C LEU A 50 -2.70 -3.09 -6.76
N THR A 51 -2.45 -1.78 -6.91
CA THR A 51 -1.19 -1.17 -6.42
C THR A 51 -1.11 -1.19 -4.89
N GLY A 52 -2.23 -1.03 -4.19
CA GLY A 52 -2.36 -1.26 -2.76
C GLY A 52 -1.96 -2.67 -2.34
N LEU A 53 -2.57 -3.69 -2.96
CA LEU A 53 -2.27 -5.10 -2.68
C LEU A 53 -0.82 -5.45 -3.02
N LEU A 54 -0.28 -4.89 -4.11
CA LEU A 54 1.13 -5.03 -4.46
C LEU A 54 2.03 -4.48 -3.35
N SER A 55 1.74 -3.29 -2.83
CA SER A 55 2.52 -2.70 -1.73
C SER A 55 2.51 -3.59 -0.49
N VAL A 56 1.34 -4.12 -0.10
CA VAL A 56 1.22 -5.08 1.00
C VAL A 56 2.07 -6.33 0.74
N ALA A 57 1.97 -6.91 -0.46
CA ALA A 57 2.74 -8.11 -0.83
C ALA A 57 4.25 -7.86 -0.74
N MET A 58 4.74 -6.70 -1.19
CA MET A 58 6.15 -6.34 -1.10
C MET A 58 6.62 -6.22 0.36
N LEU A 59 5.83 -5.59 1.23
CA LEU A 59 6.14 -5.47 2.66
C LEU A 59 6.13 -6.81 3.38
N VAL A 60 5.16 -7.69 3.06
CA VAL A 60 5.12 -9.06 3.58
C VAL A 60 6.35 -9.84 3.14
N LEU A 61 6.72 -9.77 1.86
CA LEU A 61 7.92 -10.43 1.33
C LEU A 61 9.20 -9.94 2.03
N HIS A 62 9.32 -8.63 2.25
CA HIS A 62 10.47 -8.05 2.95
C HIS A 62 10.54 -8.54 4.41
N GLY A 63 9.39 -8.58 5.10
CA GLY A 63 9.29 -9.14 6.45
C GLY A 63 9.63 -10.64 6.51
N ALA A 64 9.18 -11.43 5.54
CA ALA A 64 9.53 -12.85 5.42
C ALA A 64 11.03 -13.06 5.16
N GLY A 65 11.63 -12.22 4.31
CA GLY A 65 13.08 -12.22 4.09
C GLY A 65 13.86 -11.94 5.38
N TRP A 66 13.43 -10.95 6.16
CA TRP A 66 14.02 -10.65 7.46
C TRP A 66 13.87 -11.79 8.47
N LEU A 67 12.69 -12.42 8.54
CA LEU A 67 12.45 -13.58 9.40
C LEU A 67 13.29 -14.79 8.97
N SER A 68 13.50 -14.98 7.67
CA SER A 68 14.32 -16.09 7.15
C SER A 68 15.77 -16.03 7.64
N LEU A 69 16.31 -14.82 7.82
CA LEU A 69 17.66 -14.61 8.32
C LEU A 69 17.78 -14.81 9.84
N LYS A 70 16.70 -14.57 10.58
CA LYS A 70 16.73 -14.53 12.06
C LYS A 70 16.12 -15.76 12.73
N THR A 71 15.35 -16.57 12.02
CA THR A 71 14.60 -17.69 12.60
C THR A 71 15.18 -19.05 12.20
N GLN A 72 14.97 -20.05 13.04
CA GLN A 72 15.37 -21.44 12.80
C GLN A 72 14.21 -22.40 13.10
N GLY A 73 14.36 -23.67 12.70
CA GLY A 73 13.40 -24.72 13.01
C GLY A 73 12.02 -24.51 12.36
N PRO A 74 10.91 -24.79 13.08
CA PRO A 74 9.56 -24.76 12.51
C PRO A 74 9.11 -23.39 11.98
N VAL A 75 9.64 -22.30 12.53
CA VAL A 75 9.30 -20.94 12.07
C VAL A 75 9.91 -20.67 10.69
N LEU A 76 11.17 -21.04 10.48
CA LEU A 76 11.83 -20.90 9.19
C LEU A 76 11.14 -21.71 8.09
N GLN A 77 10.64 -22.92 8.41
CA GLN A 77 9.87 -23.73 7.46
C GLN A 77 8.58 -23.02 7.01
N ARG A 78 7.89 -22.31 7.92
CA ARG A 78 6.68 -21.54 7.60
C ARG A 78 7.02 -20.33 6.74
N VAL A 79 8.10 -19.63 7.07
CA VAL A 79 8.55 -18.46 6.31
C VAL A 79 8.96 -18.83 4.88
N ARG A 80 9.51 -20.02 4.64
CA ARG A 80 9.83 -20.47 3.27
C ARG A 80 8.62 -20.90 2.44
N ARG A 81 7.47 -21.13 3.08
CA ARG A 81 6.24 -21.57 2.42
C ARG A 81 5.40 -20.41 1.90
N TYR A 82 5.54 -19.22 2.49
CA TYR A 82 4.74 -18.02 2.22
C TYR A 82 5.64 -16.85 1.84
#